data_AF-A0A2D4FMB3-F1
#
_entry.id   AF-A0A2D4FMB3-F1
#
_cell.length_a   1.000
_cell.length_b   1.000
_cell.length_c   1.000
_cell.angle_alpha   90.00
_cell.angle_beta   90.00
_cell.angle_gamma   90.00
#
_symmetry.space_group_name_H-M   'P 1'
#
loop_
_entity.id
_entity.type
_entity.pdbx_description
1 polymer ?
#
loop_
_entity_poly.entity_id
_entity_poly.type
_entity_poly.pdbx_seq_one_letter_code
_entity_poly.pdbx_strand_id
1 'polypeptide(L)'
;ILCSFFTGLDLVPLCVTFFVCFWEVQYGIIAGVMVSGILLLYPLARPQIKVVRDKAIVIKPENGLQFPAIDFLRDTVHKQALSESHQCNVILDCSHISSIDYTVVLGLSELLQEFQLRELCLIFIGLKAHVLEIFLAADLKGFHNFSTLNDAEKSLGELHIATEDMLSDNSILTTTGIIQ
;
A
#
# COMPACT_ATOMS: atom_id res chain seq x y z
N ILE A 1 9.47 -7.96 -18.53
CA ILE A 1 8.21 -8.70 -18.25
C ILE A 1 6.99 -7.84 -18.60
N LEU A 2 6.86 -6.61 -18.04
CA LEU A 2 5.76 -5.70 -18.41
C LEU A 2 5.74 -5.34 -19.92
N CYS A 3 6.91 -5.13 -20.54
CA CYS A 3 7.02 -4.77 -21.96
C CYS A 3 6.67 -5.93 -22.93
N SER A 4 6.94 -7.20 -22.56
CA SER A 4 6.53 -8.38 -23.37
C SER A 4 5.07 -8.78 -23.13
N PHE A 5 4.49 -8.43 -21.98
CA PHE A 5 3.08 -8.67 -21.69
C PHE A 5 2.17 -7.68 -22.44
N PHE A 6 2.66 -6.44 -22.62
CA PHE A 6 1.95 -5.37 -23.35
C PHE A 6 1.70 -5.75 -24.82
N THR A 7 2.69 -6.33 -25.51
CA THR A 7 2.60 -6.64 -26.95
C THR A 7 1.53 -7.68 -27.30
N GLY A 8 1.23 -8.61 -26.40
CA GLY A 8 0.15 -9.61 -26.59
C GLY A 8 -1.23 -9.07 -26.24
N LEU A 9 -1.30 -8.09 -25.34
CA LEU A 9 -2.53 -7.42 -24.92
C LEU A 9 -3.04 -6.48 -26.02
N ASP A 10 -2.16 -5.80 -26.76
CA ASP A 10 -2.54 -4.94 -27.89
C ASP A 10 -3.24 -5.69 -29.05
N LEU A 11 -2.99 -7.01 -29.17
CA LEU A 11 -3.66 -7.87 -30.15
C LEU A 11 -5.11 -8.20 -29.75
N VAL A 12 -5.44 -8.14 -28.46
CA VAL A 12 -6.78 -8.47 -27.94
C VAL A 12 -7.84 -7.49 -28.44
N PRO A 13 -7.67 -6.15 -28.33
CA PRO A 13 -8.59 -5.19 -28.94
C PRO A 13 -8.72 -5.37 -30.46
N LEU A 14 -7.62 -5.68 -31.15
CA LEU A 14 -7.61 -5.91 -32.59
C LEU A 14 -8.45 -7.14 -32.97
N CYS A 15 -8.31 -8.25 -32.24
CA CYS A 15 -9.12 -9.45 -32.44
C CYS A 15 -10.60 -9.20 -32.07
N VAL A 16 -10.88 -8.54 -30.95
CA VAL A 16 -12.26 -8.25 -30.50
C VAL A 16 -12.97 -7.37 -31.53
N THR A 17 -12.34 -6.29 -31.98
CA THR A 17 -12.92 -5.43 -33.03
C THR A 17 -13.13 -6.19 -34.34
N PHE A 18 -12.18 -7.03 -34.76
CA PHE A 18 -12.29 -7.84 -35.97
C PHE A 18 -13.50 -8.79 -35.94
N PHE A 19 -13.72 -9.51 -34.83
CA PHE A 19 -14.85 -10.45 -34.72
C PHE A 19 -16.20 -9.73 -34.52
N VAL A 20 -16.24 -8.63 -33.78
CA VAL A 20 -17.50 -7.90 -33.49
C VAL A 20 -17.97 -7.07 -34.69
N CYS A 21 -17.06 -6.57 -35.52
CA CYS A 21 -17.41 -5.85 -36.75
C CYS A 21 -18.17 -6.69 -37.79
N PHE A 22 -18.16 -8.03 -37.70
CA PHE A 22 -18.98 -8.90 -38.56
C PHE A 22 -20.48 -8.78 -38.28
N TRP A 23 -20.88 -8.26 -37.11
CA TRP A 23 -22.28 -8.08 -36.74
C TRP A 23 -22.76 -6.68 -37.15
N GLU A 24 -22.12 -5.62 -36.65
CA GLU A 24 -22.18 -4.24 -37.17
C GLU A 24 -20.92 -3.47 -36.71
N VAL A 25 -20.40 -2.59 -37.57
CA VAL A 25 -19.14 -1.85 -37.31
C VAL A 25 -19.21 -0.95 -36.07
N GLN A 26 -20.41 -0.44 -35.74
CA GLN A 26 -20.61 0.48 -34.61
C GLN A 26 -20.27 -0.18 -33.26
N TYR A 27 -20.69 -1.43 -33.04
CA TYR A 27 -20.39 -2.17 -31.82
C TYR A 27 -18.92 -2.56 -31.72
N GLY A 28 -18.27 -2.80 -32.86
CA GLY A 28 -16.84 -3.13 -32.91
C GLY A 28 -15.97 -2.00 -32.34
N ILE A 29 -16.27 -0.75 -32.70
CA ILE A 29 -15.52 0.42 -32.21
C ILE A 29 -15.72 0.59 -30.70
N ILE A 30 -16.97 0.54 -30.22
CA ILE A 30 -17.28 0.69 -28.79
C ILE A 30 -16.58 -0.41 -27.97
N ALA A 31 -16.67 -1.66 -28.42
CA ALA A 31 -16.03 -2.79 -27.75
C ALA A 31 -14.49 -2.66 -27.73
N GLY A 32 -13.89 -2.24 -28.85
CA GLY A 32 -12.44 -2.03 -28.95
C GLY A 32 -11.92 -0.96 -27.99
N VAL A 33 -12.61 0.19 -27.93
CA VAL A 33 -12.25 1.28 -27.01
C VAL A 33 -12.41 0.83 -25.55
N MET A 34 -13.49 0.11 -25.22
CA MET A 34 -13.71 -0.40 -23.86
C MET A 34 -12.61 -1.37 -23.42
N VAL A 35 -12.31 -2.38 -24.24
CA VAL A 35 -11.28 -3.38 -23.92
C VAL A 35 -9.90 -2.71 -23.81
N SER A 36 -9.57 -1.80 -24.73
CA SER A 36 -8.30 -1.05 -24.67
C SER A 36 -8.20 -0.18 -23.42
N GLY A 37 -9.30 0.49 -23.05
CA GLY A 37 -9.36 1.30 -21.83
C GLY A 37 -9.13 0.46 -20.58
N ILE A 38 -9.83 -0.67 -20.44
CA ILE A 38 -9.66 -1.60 -19.33
C ILE A 38 -8.22 -2.12 -19.27
N LEU A 39 -7.62 -2.46 -20.42
CA LEU A 39 -6.23 -2.92 -20.53
C LEU A 39 -5.22 -1.91 -20.01
N LEU A 40 -5.42 -0.64 -20.35
CA LEU A 40 -4.53 0.44 -19.95
C LEU A 40 -4.72 0.81 -18.47
N LEU A 41 -5.97 0.81 -17.99
CA LEU A 41 -6.31 1.16 -16.62
C LEU A 41 -5.95 0.06 -15.62
N TYR A 42 -6.08 -1.22 -15.99
CA TYR A 42 -5.83 -2.34 -15.08
C TYR A 42 -4.42 -2.34 -14.43
N PRO A 43 -3.31 -2.21 -15.17
CA PRO A 43 -1.98 -2.17 -14.58
C PRO A 43 -1.71 -0.89 -13.77
N LEU A 44 -2.40 0.22 -14.08
CA LEU A 44 -2.33 1.45 -13.29
C LEU A 44 -3.08 1.31 -11.96
N ALA A 45 -4.21 0.59 -11.95
CA ALA A 45 -5.04 0.34 -10.78
C ALA A 45 -4.48 -0.74 -9.84
N ARG A 46 -3.78 -1.73 -10.40
CA ARG A 46 -3.28 -2.91 -9.68
C ARG A 46 -1.76 -2.98 -9.82
N PRO A 47 -1.00 -2.06 -9.20
CA PRO A 47 0.46 -2.19 -9.18
C PRO A 47 0.84 -3.49 -8.46
N GLN A 48 1.92 -4.13 -8.90
CA GLN A 48 2.46 -5.29 -8.19
C GLN A 48 3.07 -4.80 -6.86
N ILE A 49 2.56 -5.35 -5.77
CA ILE A 49 3.04 -5.08 -4.41
C ILE A 49 3.74 -6.34 -3.92
N LYS A 50 5.04 -6.23 -3.65
CA LYS A 50 5.81 -7.31 -3.03
C LYS A 50 5.72 -7.16 -1.52
N VAL A 51 5.22 -8.20 -0.85
CA VAL A 51 5.21 -8.27 0.62
C VAL A 51 6.36 -9.18 1.03
N VAL A 52 7.35 -8.61 1.71
CA VAL A 52 8.46 -9.37 2.29
C VAL A 52 8.19 -9.49 3.78
N ARG A 53 8.01 -10.73 4.24
CA ARG A 53 7.83 -11.05 5.67
C ARG A 53 9.16 -11.56 6.22
N ASP A 54 9.73 -10.83 7.16
CA ASP A 54 10.87 -11.29 7.94
C ASP A 54 10.55 -11.12 9.44
N LYS A 55 10.69 -9.90 9.99
CA LYS A 55 10.33 -9.55 11.38
C LYS A 55 9.26 -8.47 11.51
N ALA A 56 9.03 -7.73 10.43
CA ALA A 56 7.98 -6.74 10.26
C ALA A 56 7.32 -6.96 8.91
N ILE A 57 6.08 -6.51 8.74
CA ILE A 57 5.41 -6.57 7.43
C ILE A 57 5.97 -5.44 6.57
N VAL A 58 6.91 -5.78 5.70
CA VAL A 58 7.49 -4.82 4.75
C VAL A 58 6.74 -4.88 3.43
N ILE A 59 6.05 -3.80 3.11
CA ILE A 59 5.29 -3.64 1.87
C ILE A 59 6.14 -2.81 0.90
N LYS A 60 6.52 -3.42 -0.22
CA LYS A 60 7.30 -2.80 -1.30
C LYS A 60 6.40 -2.63 -2.53
N PRO A 61 5.90 -1.42 -2.83
CA PRO A 61 5.31 -1.13 -4.12
C PRO A 61 6.42 -1.15 -5.19
N GLU A 62 6.25 -1.94 -6.26
CA GLU A 62 7.28 -2.03 -7.31
C GLU A 62 7.31 -0.83 -8.27
N ASN A 63 6.24 -0.03 -8.31
CA ASN A 63 6.07 1.12 -9.20
C ASN A 63 5.66 2.38 -8.43
N GLY A 64 5.62 3.53 -9.12
CA GLY A 64 5.05 4.77 -8.58
C GLY A 64 3.60 4.58 -8.10
N LEU A 65 3.25 5.24 -7.00
CA LEU A 65 1.86 5.31 -6.53
C LEU A 65 1.19 6.45 -7.27
N GLN A 66 0.29 6.13 -8.19
CA GLN A 66 -0.54 7.09 -8.90
C GLN A 66 -1.97 6.58 -8.90
N PHE A 67 -2.94 7.48 -8.87
CA PHE A 67 -4.34 7.05 -8.81
C PHE A 67 -4.66 6.07 -9.96
N PRO A 68 -5.30 4.90 -9.71
CA PRO A 68 -5.96 4.41 -8.50
C PRO A 68 -5.15 3.41 -7.64
N ALA A 69 -3.83 3.33 -7.82
CA ALA A 69 -2.95 2.42 -7.07
C ALA A 69 -3.06 2.51 -5.54
N ILE A 70 -3.40 3.70 -5.01
CA ILE A 70 -3.50 3.95 -3.57
C ILE A 70 -4.58 3.10 -2.89
N ASP A 71 -5.72 2.89 -3.57
CA ASP A 71 -6.80 2.06 -3.03
C ASP A 71 -6.34 0.60 -2.89
N PHE A 72 -5.58 0.10 -3.85
CA PHE A 72 -5.01 -1.24 -3.79
C PHE A 72 -3.96 -1.38 -2.68
N LEU A 73 -3.14 -0.34 -2.48
CA LEU A 73 -2.19 -0.33 -1.38
C LEU A 73 -2.92 -0.36 -0.04
N ARG A 74 -3.94 0.48 0.14
CA ARG A 74 -4.77 0.52 1.36
C ARG A 74 -5.40 -0.83 1.64
N ASP A 75 -6.01 -1.47 0.65
CA ASP A 75 -6.57 -2.82 0.78
C ASP A 75 -5.51 -3.85 1.19
N THR A 76 -4.31 -3.77 0.62
CA THR A 76 -3.21 -4.70 0.92
C THR A 76 -2.69 -4.49 2.33
N VAL A 77 -2.46 -3.23 2.72
CA VAL A 77 -2.05 -2.85 4.06
C VAL A 77 -3.09 -3.29 5.09
N HIS A 78 -4.38 -3.05 4.82
CA HIS A 78 -5.48 -3.43 5.69
C HIS A 78 -5.60 -4.95 5.84
N LYS A 79 -5.48 -5.69 4.73
CA LYS A 79 -5.45 -7.16 4.77
C LYS A 79 -4.29 -7.67 5.60
N GLN A 80 -3.09 -7.13 5.45
CA GLN A 80 -1.93 -7.59 6.21
C GLN A 80 -2.04 -7.21 7.69
N ALA A 81 -2.48 -5.99 7.99
CA ALA A 81 -2.64 -5.51 9.36
C ALA A 81 -3.76 -6.25 10.14
N LEU A 82 -4.79 -6.76 9.46
CA LEU A 82 -5.90 -7.49 10.09
C LEU A 82 -5.81 -9.02 9.99
N SER A 83 -4.97 -9.57 9.11
CA SER A 83 -4.85 -11.03 8.96
C SER A 83 -4.04 -11.67 10.08
N GLU A 84 -3.22 -10.91 10.80
CA GLU A 84 -2.46 -11.44 11.93
C GLU A 84 -3.19 -11.13 13.25
N SER A 85 -3.28 -12.15 14.11
CA SER A 85 -3.92 -12.08 15.43
C SER A 85 -3.20 -11.15 16.41
N HIS A 86 -2.07 -10.56 16.00
CA HIS A 86 -1.31 -9.57 16.74
C HIS A 86 -1.18 -8.31 15.89
N GLN A 87 -1.36 -7.16 16.54
CA GLN A 87 -1.19 -5.82 15.96
C GLN A 87 0.25 -5.63 15.47
N CYS A 88 0.51 -5.95 14.21
CA CYS A 88 1.84 -5.83 13.62
C CYS A 88 2.00 -4.49 12.93
N ASN A 89 3.04 -3.76 13.34
CA ASN A 89 3.43 -2.51 12.70
C ASN A 89 3.89 -2.76 11.25
N VAL A 90 3.56 -1.83 10.36
CA VAL A 90 3.77 -1.97 8.91
C VAL A 90 4.85 -1.02 8.45
N ILE A 91 5.82 -1.52 7.68
CA ILE A 91 6.87 -0.71 7.06
C ILE A 91 6.58 -0.63 5.56
N LEU A 92 6.39 0.59 5.05
CA LEU A 92 6.22 0.87 3.63
C LEU A 92 7.55 1.32 3.02
N ASP A 93 8.09 0.50 2.12
CA ASP A 93 9.32 0.82 1.40
C ASP A 93 9.02 1.58 0.11
N CYS A 94 9.27 2.87 0.14
CA CYS A 94 8.98 3.83 -0.92
C CYS A 94 10.14 4.03 -1.91
N SER A 95 11.22 3.23 -1.84
CA SER A 95 12.44 3.42 -2.65
C SER A 95 12.19 3.45 -4.17
N HIS A 96 11.19 2.69 -4.63
CA HIS A 96 10.81 2.61 -6.04
C HIS A 96 9.76 3.63 -6.48
N ILE A 97 9.22 4.43 -5.55
CA ILE A 97 8.23 5.45 -5.87
C ILE A 97 8.94 6.62 -6.56
N SER A 98 8.64 6.84 -7.84
CA SER A 98 9.20 7.95 -8.63
C SER A 98 8.37 9.22 -8.56
N SER A 99 7.06 9.10 -8.46
CA SER A 99 6.09 10.18 -8.53
C SER A 99 4.85 9.81 -7.72
N ILE A 100 4.18 10.83 -7.20
CA ILE A 100 2.94 10.74 -6.44
C ILE A 100 1.98 11.81 -6.92
N ASP A 101 0.69 11.50 -6.94
CA ASP A 101 -0.38 12.44 -7.26
C ASP A 101 -1.11 12.88 -6.00
N TYR A 102 -1.86 13.98 -6.07
CA TYR A 102 -2.62 14.51 -4.92
C TYR A 102 -3.53 13.46 -4.26
N THR A 103 -4.21 12.63 -5.06
CA THR A 103 -5.08 11.57 -4.55
C THR A 103 -4.32 10.52 -3.74
N VAL A 104 -3.05 10.29 -4.05
CA VAL A 104 -2.19 9.35 -3.31
C VAL A 104 -1.82 9.94 -1.95
N VAL A 105 -1.49 11.23 -1.91
CA VAL A 105 -1.22 11.94 -0.65
C VAL A 105 -2.46 11.89 0.25
N LEU A 106 -3.64 12.17 -0.32
CA LEU A 106 -4.90 12.10 0.42
C LEU A 106 -5.16 10.69 0.96
N GLY A 107 -5.07 9.66 0.11
CA GLY A 107 -5.32 8.28 0.53
C GLY A 107 -4.30 7.75 1.55
N LEU A 108 -3.04 8.19 1.48
CA LEU A 108 -2.04 7.88 2.50
C LEU A 108 -2.30 8.61 3.82
N SER A 109 -2.78 9.85 3.77
CA SER A 109 -3.18 10.60 4.97
C SER A 109 -4.33 9.91 5.71
N GLU A 110 -5.35 9.50 4.96
CA GLU A 110 -6.47 8.71 5.50
C GLU A 110 -5.98 7.39 6.09
N LEU A 111 -5.12 6.66 5.38
CA LEU A 111 -4.54 5.41 5.85
C LEU A 111 -3.73 5.61 7.16
N LEU A 112 -2.94 6.68 7.26
CA LEU A 112 -2.20 7.03 8.46
C LEU A 112 -3.14 7.27 9.64
N GLN A 113 -4.21 8.04 9.43
CA GLN A 113 -5.20 8.32 10.46
C GLN A 113 -5.92 7.05 10.93
N GLU A 114 -6.26 6.14 10.01
CA GLU A 114 -6.84 4.83 10.33
C GLU A 114 -5.91 3.97 11.18
N PHE A 115 -4.60 4.02 10.92
CA PHE A 115 -3.58 3.32 11.70
C PHE A 115 -3.47 3.89 13.11
N GLN A 116 -3.45 5.23 13.25
CA GLN A 116 -3.44 5.88 14.56
C GLN A 116 -4.68 5.53 15.40
N LEU A 117 -5.87 5.48 14.78
CA LEU A 117 -7.10 5.08 15.47
C LEU A 117 -7.08 3.63 15.97
N ARG A 118 -6.22 2.79 15.39
CA ARG A 118 -6.07 1.37 15.74
C ARG A 118 -4.85 1.09 16.61
N GLU A 119 -4.15 2.14 17.07
CA GLU A 119 -2.89 2.07 17.81
C GLU A 119 -1.77 1.31 17.05
N LEU A 120 -1.84 1.34 15.71
CA LEU A 120 -0.84 0.75 14.83
C LEU A 120 0.12 1.82 14.30
N CYS A 121 1.40 1.47 14.13
CA CYS A 121 2.35 2.35 13.45
C CYS A 121 2.53 1.95 11.97
N LEU A 122 2.42 2.96 11.10
CA LEU A 122 2.81 2.88 9.69
C LEU A 122 4.08 3.71 9.49
N ILE A 123 5.17 3.05 9.13
CA ILE A 123 6.48 3.67 8.95
C ILE A 123 6.85 3.70 7.49
N PHE A 124 7.39 4.82 7.01
CA PHE A 124 7.83 4.96 5.62
C PHE A 124 9.36 4.96 5.54
N ILE A 125 9.93 4.22 4.58
CA ILE A 125 11.38 4.23 4.30
C ILE A 125 11.67 4.51 2.83
N GLY A 126 12.87 5.01 2.52
CA GLY A 126 13.32 5.16 1.14
C GLY A 126 12.57 6.22 0.31
N LEU A 127 11.95 7.22 0.96
CA LEU A 127 11.34 8.32 0.21
C LEU A 127 12.38 9.13 -0.56
N LYS A 128 12.08 9.43 -1.82
CA LYS A 128 12.83 10.43 -2.59
C LYS A 128 12.59 11.83 -2.03
N ALA A 129 13.59 12.71 -2.12
CA ALA A 129 13.53 14.07 -1.58
C ALA A 129 12.28 14.85 -2.03
N HIS A 130 11.93 14.79 -3.32
CA HIS A 130 10.74 15.45 -3.86
C HIS A 130 9.42 14.91 -3.27
N VAL A 131 9.34 13.60 -3.02
CA VAL A 131 8.15 12.96 -2.43
C VAL A 131 8.05 13.34 -0.95
N LEU A 132 9.19 13.39 -0.25
CA LEU A 132 9.28 13.81 1.14
C LEU A 132 8.83 15.27 1.31
N GLU A 133 9.27 16.18 0.45
CA GLU A 133 8.83 17.58 0.47
C GLU A 133 7.32 17.72 0.33
N ILE A 134 6.70 16.95 -0.58
CA ILE A 134 5.24 16.95 -0.74
C ILE A 134 4.54 16.44 0.52
N PHE A 135 5.04 15.38 1.15
CA PHE A 135 4.44 14.83 2.37
C PHE A 135 4.57 15.79 3.56
N LEU A 136 5.71 16.47 3.67
CA LEU A 136 5.92 17.52 4.68
C LEU A 136 5.02 18.74 4.42
N ALA A 137 4.89 19.15 3.16
CA ALA A 137 4.00 20.25 2.78
C ALA A 137 2.51 19.91 2.98
N ALA A 138 2.14 18.63 2.87
CA ALA A 138 0.79 18.13 3.09
C ALA A 138 0.42 17.95 4.58
N ASP A 139 1.36 18.17 5.51
CA ASP A 139 1.16 18.06 6.96
C ASP A 139 0.50 16.73 7.40
N LEU A 140 1.07 15.61 6.93
CA LEU A 140 0.59 14.28 7.27
C LEU A 140 0.79 13.99 8.77
N LYS A 141 -0.31 13.98 9.53
CA LYS A 141 -0.30 13.68 10.96
C LYS A 141 0.13 12.23 11.21
N GLY A 142 1.11 12.03 12.08
CA GLY A 142 1.65 10.69 12.38
C GLY A 142 2.61 10.14 11.34
N PHE A 143 3.12 10.98 10.44
CA PHE A 143 4.13 10.58 9.46
C PHE A 143 5.49 10.31 10.11
N HIS A 144 5.91 9.05 10.14
CA HIS A 144 7.24 8.62 10.55
C HIS A 144 8.05 8.18 9.34
N ASN A 145 9.16 8.88 9.07
CA ASN A 145 10.10 8.49 8.02
C ASN A 145 11.45 8.10 8.61
N PHE A 146 12.05 7.05 8.04
CA PHE A 146 13.43 6.67 8.33
C PHE A 146 14.20 6.47 7.03
N SER A 147 15.50 6.77 7.06
CA SER A 147 16.40 6.57 5.93
C SER A 147 16.71 5.10 5.68
N THR A 148 16.68 4.25 6.71
CA THR A 148 17.14 2.85 6.64
C THR A 148 16.10 1.88 7.20
N LEU A 149 15.96 0.70 6.58
CA LEU A 149 15.14 -0.39 7.11
C LEU A 149 15.54 -0.78 8.54
N ASN A 150 16.84 -0.82 8.83
CA ASN A 150 17.37 -1.19 10.14
C ASN A 150 16.94 -0.21 11.25
N ASP A 151 16.82 1.08 10.94
CA ASP A 151 16.38 2.09 11.90
C ASP A 151 14.88 1.97 12.16
N ALA A 152 14.09 1.73 11.10
CA ALA A 152 12.66 1.48 11.19
C ALA A 152 12.34 0.20 12.00
N GLU A 153 13.08 -0.89 11.76
CA GLU A 153 12.94 -2.14 12.51
C GLU A 153 13.34 -1.99 13.97
N LYS A 154 14.38 -1.20 14.26
CA LYS A 154 14.78 -0.89 15.64
C LYS A 154 13.71 -0.11 16.39
N SER A 155 13.14 0.92 15.79
CA SER A 155 12.00 1.66 16.38
C SER A 155 10.76 0.77 16.54
N LEU A 156 10.57 -0.22 15.67
CA LEU A 156 9.52 -1.22 15.82
C LEU A 156 9.75 -2.13 17.03
N GLY A 157 10.98 -2.59 17.21
CA GLY A 157 11.39 -3.41 18.34
C GLY A 157 11.22 -2.68 19.67
N GLU A 158 11.58 -1.39 19.72
CA GLU A 158 11.34 -0.54 20.89
C GLU A 158 9.83 -0.35 21.19
N LEU A 159 9.00 -0.22 20.14
CA LEU A 159 7.54 -0.13 20.31
C LEU A 159 6.94 -1.45 20.84
N HIS A 160 7.42 -2.59 20.35
CA HIS A 160 6.95 -3.92 20.78
C HIS A 160 7.27 -4.17 22.26
N ILE A 161 8.48 -3.78 22.70
CA ILE A 161 8.90 -3.85 24.10
C ILE A 161 8.01 -2.96 24.99
N ALA A 162 7.65 -1.75 24.52
CA ALA A 162 6.74 -0.87 25.25
C ALA A 162 5.31 -1.45 25.36
N THR A 163 4.83 -2.16 24.34
CA THR A 163 3.52 -2.85 24.38
C THR A 163 3.55 -4.08 25.31
N GLU A 164 4.65 -4.84 25.37
CA GLU A 164 4.82 -5.95 26.31
C GLU A 164 4.92 -5.48 27.77
N ASP A 165 5.61 -4.38 28.05
CA ASP A 165 5.71 -3.82 29.40
C ASP A 165 4.35 -3.29 29.92
N MET A 166 3.49 -2.76 29.04
CA MET A 166 2.11 -2.37 29.39
C MET A 166 1.16 -3.57 29.59
N LEU A 167 1.45 -4.72 28.96
CA LEU A 167 0.69 -5.96 29.17
C LEU A 167 1.11 -6.68 30.47
N SER A 168 2.38 -6.54 30.86
CA SER A 168 2.91 -7.16 32.07
C SER A 168 2.39 -6.48 33.35
N ASP A 169 2.22 -5.16 33.37
CA ASP A 169 1.79 -4.44 34.59
C ASP A 169 0.30 -4.67 34.95
N ASN A 170 -0.56 -4.90 33.94
CA ASN A 170 -1.97 -5.26 34.15
C ASN A 170 -2.16 -6.69 34.73
N SER A 171 -1.18 -7.57 34.57
CA SER A 171 -1.22 -8.93 35.13
C SER A 171 -0.89 -8.97 36.64
N ILE A 172 -0.09 -8.01 37.13
CA ILE A 172 0.33 -7.95 38.53
C ILE A 172 -0.77 -7.30 39.41
N LEU A 173 -1.51 -6.33 38.87
CA LEU A 173 -2.59 -5.68 39.61
C LEU A 173 -3.81 -6.60 39.82
N THR A 174 -4.05 -7.54 38.91
CA THR A 174 -5.19 -8.48 39.01
C THR A 174 -4.96 -9.57 40.06
N THR A 175 -3.70 -9.87 40.40
CA THR A 175 -3.36 -10.97 41.33
C THR A 175 -3.27 -10.53 42.81
N THR A 176 -3.06 -9.23 43.07
CA THR A 176 -2.85 -8.72 44.45
C THR A 176 -4.17 -8.31 45.15
N GLY A 177 -5.31 -8.34 44.45
CA GLY A 177 -6.61 -7.90 44.97
C GLY A 177 -7.56 -9.00 45.48
N ILE A 178 -7.15 -10.27 45.55
CA ILE A 178 -8.05 -11.40 45.91
C ILE A 178 -7.69 -12.08 47.25
N ILE A 179 -6.72 -11.60 48.02
CA ILE A 179 -6.47 -12.12 49.38
C ILE A 179 -6.54 -11.00 50.41
N GLN A 180 -7.75 -10.63 50.82
CA GLN A 180 -8.06 -10.35 52.23
C GLN A 180 -9.54 -10.50 52.53
#